data_AF-A0A5C8KM36-F1
#
_entry.id   AF-A0A5C8KM36-F1
#
_cell.length_a   1.000
_cell.length_b   1.000
_cell.length_c   1.000
_cell.angle_alpha   90.00
_cell.angle_beta   90.00
_cell.angle_gamma   90.00
#
_symmetry.space_group_name_H-M   'P 1'
#
loop_
_entity.id
_entity.type
_entity.pdbx_description
1 polymer ?
#
loop_
_entity_poly.entity_id
_entity_poly.type
_entity_poly.pdbx_seq_one_letter_code
_entity_poly.pdbx_strand_id
1 'polypeptide(L)' 'MYVCVCNGVSDRDVAQAKAQGCRSIDDLAMRTGCGTTCGCCRDFAQQLLEEGCGSSAPAPFGLQMAVAA' A
#
# COMPACT_ATOMS: atom_id res chain seq x y z
N MET A 1 -11.06 0.11 -1.05
CA MET A 1 -10.56 -1.20 -0.58
C MET A 1 -9.64 -1.01 0.61
N TYR A 2 -9.60 -1.98 1.54
CA TYR A 2 -8.59 -1.98 2.61
C TYR A 2 -7.22 -2.40 2.05
N VAL A 3 -6.21 -1.58 2.33
CA VAL A 3 -4.80 -1.85 2.04
C VAL A 3 -4.18 -2.61 3.23
N CYS A 4 -4.45 -2.18 4.46
CA CYS A 4 -4.02 -2.85 5.68
C CYS A 4 -5.23 -3.24 6.53
N VAL A 5 -5.53 -4.54 6.63
CA VAL A 5 -6.65 -5.03 7.46
C VAL A 5 -6.34 -4.94 8.95
N CYS A 6 -5.09 -5.19 9.36
CA CYS A 6 -4.71 -5.15 10.78
C CYS A 6 -4.97 -3.79 11.43
N ASN A 7 -4.71 -2.71 10.69
CA ASN A 7 -4.77 -1.35 11.20
C ASN A 7 -5.87 -0.51 10.52
N GLY A 8 -6.75 -1.17 9.75
CA GLY A 8 -7.90 -0.52 9.11
C GLY A 8 -7.54 0.58 8.10
N VAL A 9 -6.40 0.47 7.41
CA VAL A 9 -5.96 1.49 6.44
C VAL A 9 -6.53 1.18 5.06
N SER A 10 -7.23 2.13 4.46
CA SER A 10 -7.86 2.03 3.14
C SER A 10 -7.04 2.70 2.03
N ASP A 11 -7.40 2.43 0.77
CA ASP A 11 -6.84 3.13 -0.40
C ASP A 11 -6.96 4.65 -0.28
N ARG A 12 -8.06 5.12 0.32
CA ARG A 12 -8.31 6.55 0.54
C ARG A 12 -7.35 7.14 1.55
N ASP A 13 -7.04 6.40 2.61
CA ASP A 13 -6.07 6.83 3.61
C ASP A 13 -4.66 6.92 3.02
N VAL A 14 -4.28 5.95 2.18
CA VAL A 14 -3.00 5.98 1.46
C VAL A 14 -2.96 7.15 0.47
N ALA A 15 -4.03 7.37 -0.30
CA ALA A 15 -4.13 8.49 -1.23
C ALA A 15 -4.07 9.85 -0.51
N GLN A 16 -4.73 9.97 0.64
CA GLN A 16 -4.68 11.17 1.47
C GLN A 16 -3.28 11.39 2.04
N ALA A 17 -2.63 10.36 2.59
CA ALA A 17 -1.26 10.45 3.07
C ALA A 17 -0.32 10.90 1.94
N LYS A 18 -0.48 10.35 0.74
CA LYS A 18 0.27 10.74 -0.46
C LYS A 18 0.03 12.21 -0.83
N ALA A 19 -1.22 12.69 -0.80
CA ALA A 19 -1.54 14.09 -1.02
C ALA A 19 -0.88 15.01 0.03
N GLN A 20 -0.72 14.52 1.26
CA GLN A 20 -0.01 15.19 2.36
C GLN A 20 1.53 15.00 2.34
N GLY A 21 2.08 14.56 1.22
CA GLY A 21 3.53 14.44 1.03
C GLY A 21 4.15 13.11 1.48
N CYS A 22 3.35 12.09 1.81
CA CYS A 22 3.88 10.76 2.10
C CYS A 22 4.49 10.12 0.84
N ARG A 23 5.74 9.67 0.93
CA ARG A 23 6.51 9.12 -0.21
C ARG A 23 7.21 7.80 0.08
N SER A 24 7.10 7.27 1.30
CA SER A 24 7.72 6.01 1.69
C SER A 24 6.81 5.20 2.60
N ILE A 25 7.01 3.88 2.64
CA ILE A 25 6.29 2.98 3.54
C ILE A 25 6.56 3.32 5.01
N ASP A 26 7.77 3.76 5.34
CA ASP A 26 8.11 4.13 6.71
C ASP A 26 7.30 5.34 7.19
N ASP A 27 7.19 6.39 6.35
CA ASP A 27 6.35 7.56 6.64
C ASP A 27 4.86 7.20 6.68
N LEU A 28 4.39 6.32 5.78
CA LEU A 28 3.02 5.82 5.81
C LEU A 28 2.73 5.03 7.09
N ALA A 29 3.66 4.18 7.52
CA ALA A 29 3.57 3.39 8.74
C ALA A 29 3.53 4.29 9.97
N MET A 30 4.36 5.33 10.03
CA MET A 30 4.34 6.31 11.13
C MET A 30 3.00 7.06 11.20
N ARG A 31 2.41 7.42 10.06
CA ARG A 31 1.17 8.21 10.01
C ARG A 31 -0.10 7.39 10.25
N THR A 32 -0.13 6.16 9.76
CA THR A 32 -1.37 5.36 9.65
C THR A 32 -1.30 4.00 10.36
N GLY A 33 -0.12 3.59 10.81
CA GLY A 33 0.13 2.22 11.27
C GLY A 33 0.18 1.19 10.14
N CYS A 34 0.06 1.56 8.86
CA CYS A 34 0.11 0.59 7.76
C CYS A 34 1.40 -0.26 7.80
N GLY A 35 1.26 -1.59 7.80
CA GLY A 35 2.40 -2.50 7.74
C GLY A 35 3.16 -2.74 9.05
N THR A 36 2.70 -2.21 10.19
CA THR A 36 3.39 -2.37 11.50
C THR A 36 3.03 -3.65 12.26
N THR A 37 1.96 -4.35 11.87
CA THR A 37 1.47 -5.55 12.57
C THR A 37 1.96 -6.85 11.93
N CYS A 38 1.32 -7.31 10.84
CA CYS A 38 1.72 -8.55 10.15
C CYS A 38 2.69 -8.30 8.97
N GLY A 39 2.80 -7.05 8.51
CA GLY A 39 3.67 -6.68 7.39
C GLY A 39 3.18 -7.06 5.98
N CYS A 40 2.18 -7.93 5.82
CA CYS A 40 1.76 -8.47 4.51
C CYS A 40 1.28 -7.44 3.48
N CYS A 41 0.94 -6.22 3.92
CA CYS A 41 0.46 -5.14 3.04
C CYS A 41 1.57 -4.21 2.54
N ARG A 42 2.82 -4.35 3.01
CA ARG A 42 3.89 -3.35 2.76
C ARG A 42 4.21 -3.20 1.28
N ASP A 43 4.38 -4.30 0.54
CA ASP A 43 4.68 -4.24 -0.90
C ASP A 43 3.53 -3.60 -1.69
N PHE A 44 2.29 -3.99 -1.39
CA PHE A 44 1.11 -3.42 -2.05
C PHE A 44 0.91 -1.93 -1.72
N ALA A 45 1.08 -1.55 -0.44
CA ALA A 45 1.01 -0.16 -0.03
C ALA A 45 2.12 0.69 -0.68
N GLN A 46 3.30 0.11 -0.93
CA GLN A 46 4.40 0.80 -1.59
C GLN A 46 4.05 1.06 -3.06
N GLN A 47 3.52 0.04 -3.75
CA GLN A 47 3.03 0.18 -5.11
C GLN A 47 2.00 1.31 -5.23
N LEU A 48 1.05 1.42 -4.30
CA LEU A 48 0.08 2.54 -4.29
C LEU A 48 0.73 3.92 -4.07
N LEU A 49 1.79 3.99 -3.26
CA LEU A 49 2.56 5.23 -3.09
C LEU A 49 3.34 5.59 -4.37
N GLU A 50 3.77 4.60 -5.14
CA GLU A 50 4.54 4.75 -6.38
C GLU A 50 3.64 5.03 -7.60
N GLU A 51 2.47 4.40 -7.69
CA GLU A 51 1.52 4.55 -8.80
C GLU A 51 1.03 6.01 -8.91
N GLY A 52 1.38 6.70 -10.00
CA GLY A 52 0.86 8.03 -10.32
C GLY A 52 -0.67 8.05 -10.30
N CYS A 53 -1.28 9.21 -10.03
CA CYS A 53 -2.73 9.40 -9.93
C CYS A 53 -3.45 9.08 -11.27
N GLY A 54 -3.58 7.81 -11.60
CA GLY A 54 -4.05 7.31 -12.88
C GLY A 54 -4.57 5.90 -12.69
N SER A 55 -5.79 5.81 -12.14
CA SER A 55 -6.74 4.70 -12.30
C SER A 55 -6.14 3.30 -12.50
N SER A 56 -5.68 2.64 -11.44
CA SER A 56 -5.41 1.20 -11.48
C SER A 56 -6.63 0.43 -10.93
N ALA A 57 -7.30 -0.30 -11.83
CA ALA A 57 -8.18 -1.40 -11.45
C ALA A 57 -7.39 -2.46 -10.64
N PRO A 58 -8.00 -3.17 -9.69
CA PRO A 58 -7.28 -4.17 -8.90
C PRO A 58 -6.77 -5.29 -9.81
N ALA A 59 -5.45 -5.47 -9.91
CA ALA A 59 -4.88 -6.69 -10.46
C ALA A 59 -5.26 -7.87 -9.54
N PRO A 60 -5.72 -9.01 -10.08
CA PRO A 60 -6.12 -10.14 -9.27
C PRO A 60 -4.92 -10.68 -8.50
N PHE A 61 -5.14 -10.88 -7.21
CA PHE A 61 -4.22 -11.49 -6.25
C PHE A 61 -3.88 -12.92 -6.70
N GLY A 62 -2.85 -13.09 -7.55
CA GLY A 62 -2.61 -14.41 -8.16
C GLY A 62 -1.37 -14.60 -9.05
N LEU A 63 -0.36 -13.72 -9.05
CA LEU A 63 0.84 -13.92 -9.88
C LEU A 63 2.18 -13.81 -9.12
N GLN A 64 2.24 -14.30 -7.88
CA GLN A 64 3.49 -14.51 -7.17
C GLN A 64 4.00 -15.93 -7.45
N MET A 65 4.59 -16.21 -8.62
CA MET A 65 5.49 -17.36 -8.86
C MET A 65 6.16 -17.23 -10.26
N ALA A 66 6.97 -16.19 -10.50
CA ALA A 66 7.76 -16.11 -11.75
C ALA A 66 9.12 -15.39 -11.67
N VAL A 67 9.74 -15.24 -10.49
CA VAL A 67 11.15 -14.79 -10.44
C VAL A 67 11.95 -15.50 -9.36
N ALA A 68 12.32 -16.75 -9.67
CA ALA A 68 13.48 -17.42 -9.11
C ALA A 68 13.89 -18.51 -10.12
N ALA A 69 14.61 -18.07 -11.16
CA ALA A 69 15.48 -18.92 -11.96
C ALA A 69 16.91 -18.75 -11.43
#